data_AF-A0A0F9BC19-F1
#
_entry.id   AF-A0A0F9BC19-F1
#
_cell.length_a   1.000
_cell.length_b   1.000
_cell.length_c   1.000
_cell.angle_alpha   90.00
_cell.angle_beta   90.00
_cell.angle_gamma   90.00
#
_symmetry.space_group_name_H-M   'P 1'
#
loop_
_entity.id
_entity.type
_entity.pdbx_description
1 polymer ?
#
loop_
_entity_poly.entity_id
_entity_poly.type
_entity_poly.pdbx_seq_one_letter_code
_entity_poly.pdbx_strand_id
1 'polypeptide(L)'
;QHPHVSIEDRVFVETTEGDLTIKIENNTETGEGIYCEPVDDPDQTLDDAEFFYAILGSLILLKIRPYQEEAFRYFVYCEKTRQVLRLDTIEHACVLLPDDHGVIFSNGYFLQTGEYKIFDRRLSNMLFSQRIQAPNGEDYLYVFYNRAPGDHILLPYNLIAQKVDTPITCSGFSLFENGQLIYFKAQDEPQRHHALQIWQTPYVGADVHPTEQVDSLLYKIGNRDVVRGMAECHEVLNLLAKEDTYANLFVDLAKKVGDILDAYYWIGNDEAMNLAEDLATIKQAAEAAISEFDKVVAMRRNTAEQLAKVVARTREITASIHARRFEVIGDFVTSLADLRGVRGEIISLGELRYIDNDQVDALERDELDVPVDLVGLRAQLSIGQPVAPLAPGRRGPRVAKHLECLE
;
A
#
# COMPACT_ATOMS: atom_id res chain seq x y z
N GLN A 1 23.11 5.30 13.73
CA GLN A 1 21.84 4.81 14.29
C GLN A 1 20.87 5.95 14.08
N HIS A 2 19.79 5.68 13.37
CA HIS A 2 18.76 6.64 12.98
C HIS A 2 17.59 6.49 13.96
N PRO A 3 17.59 7.21 15.10
CA PRO A 3 16.49 7.11 16.04
C PRO A 3 15.23 7.64 15.37
N HIS A 4 14.05 7.13 15.75
CA HIS A 4 12.78 7.59 15.21
C HIS A 4 11.67 7.51 16.26
N VAL A 5 10.60 8.29 16.06
CA VAL A 5 9.36 8.20 16.83
C VAL A 5 8.45 7.17 16.18
N SER A 6 8.01 6.16 16.94
CA SER A 6 6.99 5.20 16.51
C SER A 6 5.59 5.78 16.74
N ILE A 7 4.77 5.80 15.69
CA ILE A 7 3.35 6.13 15.75
C ILE A 7 2.56 4.83 15.66
N GLU A 8 2.19 4.30 16.84
CA GLU A 8 1.47 3.03 17.01
C GLU A 8 2.09 1.82 16.29
N ASP A 9 3.41 1.80 16.10
CA ASP A 9 4.13 0.77 15.33
C ASP A 9 3.65 0.62 13.86
N ARG A 10 3.01 1.66 13.32
CA ARG A 10 2.48 1.71 11.95
C ARG A 10 3.28 2.63 11.04
N VAL A 11 3.80 3.72 11.59
CA VAL A 11 4.64 4.71 10.90
C VAL A 11 5.74 5.17 11.83
N PHE A 12 6.93 5.38 11.28
CA PHE A 12 8.09 5.85 12.02
C PHE A 12 8.56 7.18 11.44
N VAL A 13 8.78 8.17 12.30
CA VAL A 13 9.19 9.51 11.87
C VAL A 13 10.54 9.85 12.46
N GLU A 14 11.44 10.30 11.60
CA GLU A 14 12.78 10.76 11.94
C GLU A 14 12.92 12.23 11.52
N THR A 15 13.62 13.03 12.33
CA THR A 15 13.95 14.42 12.02
C THR A 15 15.45 14.70 12.17
N THR A 16 16.27 13.66 12.30
CA THR A 16 17.72 13.76 12.47
C THR A 16 18.45 13.83 11.14
N GLU A 17 19.72 14.23 11.18
CA GLU A 17 20.62 14.25 10.02
C GLU A 17 20.22 15.23 8.91
N GLY A 18 19.46 16.27 9.24
CA GLY A 18 19.10 17.34 8.29
C GLY A 18 17.80 17.14 7.53
N ASP A 19 17.13 16.00 7.69
CA ASP A 19 15.89 15.71 6.99
C ASP A 19 14.79 15.21 7.93
N LEU A 20 13.54 15.57 7.61
CA LEU A 20 12.34 14.93 8.11
C LEU A 20 12.03 13.75 7.19
N THR A 21 12.20 12.54 7.72
CA THR A 21 11.97 11.29 7.00
C THR A 21 10.82 10.50 7.63
N ILE A 22 9.92 9.99 6.80
CA ILE A 22 8.81 9.13 7.23
C ILE A 22 9.01 7.73 6.66
N LYS A 23 8.97 6.72 7.53
CA LYS A 23 9.25 5.30 7.24
C LYS A 23 8.06 4.43 7.66
N ILE A 24 7.98 3.25 7.06
CA ILE A 24 6.95 2.23 7.36
C ILE A 24 7.55 0.97 7.99
N GLU A 25 8.87 0.82 7.95
CA GLU A 25 9.59 -0.27 8.58
C GLU A 25 10.36 0.25 9.79
N ASN A 26 10.37 -0.54 10.85
CA ASN A 26 11.16 -0.26 12.05
C ASN A 26 12.63 -0.61 11.77
N ASN A 27 13.29 0.23 10.99
CA ASN A 27 14.71 0.11 10.71
C ASN A 27 15.45 1.38 11.17
N THR A 28 16.46 1.18 12.01
CA THR A 28 17.34 2.24 12.54
C THR A 28 18.73 2.23 11.89
N GLU A 29 18.96 1.31 10.95
CA GLU A 29 20.22 1.11 10.23
C GLU A 29 20.30 1.91 8.93
N THR A 30 19.16 2.22 8.31
CA THR A 30 19.08 3.02 7.07
C THR A 30 18.17 4.25 7.22
N GLY A 31 18.56 5.35 6.57
CA GLY A 31 17.78 6.59 6.50
C GLY A 31 16.72 6.60 5.38
N GLU A 32 16.60 5.56 4.56
CA GLU A 32 15.64 5.56 3.45
C GLU A 32 14.20 5.41 3.97
N GLY A 33 13.38 6.42 3.70
CA GLY A 33 11.95 6.45 3.99
C GLY A 33 11.10 6.53 2.72
N ILE A 34 9.79 6.42 2.90
CA ILE A 34 8.80 6.61 1.83
C ILE A 34 8.56 8.10 1.53
N TYR A 35 9.05 8.99 2.39
CA TYR A 35 9.04 10.43 2.22
C TYR A 35 10.23 11.04 2.95
N CYS A 36 10.84 12.07 2.35
CA CYS A 36 11.96 12.80 2.91
C CYS A 36 11.93 14.26 2.43
N GLU A 37 12.17 15.20 3.33
CA GLU A 37 12.37 16.61 3.02
C GLU A 37 13.29 17.30 4.04
N PRO A 38 14.03 18.35 3.65
CA PRO A 38 14.98 19.00 4.56
C PRO A 38 14.29 19.74 5.70
N VAL A 39 15.00 19.83 6.82
CA VAL A 39 14.66 20.65 7.99
C VAL A 39 15.55 21.88 8.09
N ASP A 40 15.10 22.91 8.79
CA ASP A 40 15.85 24.18 8.88
C ASP A 40 17.12 24.06 9.74
N ASP A 41 17.08 23.27 10.82
CA ASP A 41 18.23 23.01 11.70
C ASP A 41 18.73 21.55 11.54
N PRO A 42 19.86 21.32 10.84
CA PRO A 42 20.37 19.97 10.63
C PRO A 42 20.91 19.27 11.87
N ASP A 43 21.25 20.02 12.92
CA ASP A 43 21.83 19.49 14.15
C ASP A 43 20.75 19.13 15.19
N GLN A 44 19.46 19.28 14.85
CA GLN A 44 18.35 18.95 15.74
C GLN A 44 18.35 17.48 16.18
N THR A 45 17.87 17.23 17.40
CA THR A 45 17.58 15.88 17.88
C THR A 45 16.07 15.61 17.83
N LEU A 46 15.67 14.34 17.98
CA LEU A 46 14.24 13.99 17.98
C LEU A 46 13.46 14.67 19.12
N ASP A 47 14.09 14.84 20.29
CA ASP A 47 13.42 15.40 21.46
C ASP A 47 13.13 16.91 21.30
N ASP A 48 13.74 17.55 20.31
CA ASP A 48 13.57 18.97 20.00
C ASP A 48 12.35 19.25 19.10
N ALA A 49 11.84 18.23 18.40
CA ALA A 49 10.72 18.34 17.48
C ALA A 49 9.38 17.95 18.15
N GLU A 50 8.28 18.57 17.71
CA GLU A 50 6.95 18.28 18.22
C GLU A 50 6.17 17.40 17.24
N PHE A 51 5.59 16.30 17.75
CA PHE A 51 4.84 15.33 16.97
C PHE A 51 3.42 15.19 17.50
N PHE A 52 2.43 15.39 16.63
CA PHE A 52 1.02 15.13 16.89
C PHE A 52 0.45 14.23 15.80
N TYR A 53 -0.49 13.37 16.15
CA TYR A 53 -1.12 12.48 15.18
C TYR A 53 -2.60 12.24 15.47
N ALA A 54 -3.33 11.81 14.43
CA ALA A 54 -4.69 11.31 14.53
C ALA A 54 -4.87 10.09 13.62
N ILE A 55 -5.57 9.08 14.12
CA ILE A 55 -5.81 7.81 13.40
C ILE A 55 -7.25 7.78 12.91
N LEU A 56 -7.41 7.67 11.61
CA LEU A 56 -8.70 7.58 10.94
C LEU A 56 -8.72 6.30 10.09
N GLY A 57 -8.99 5.15 10.72
CA GLY A 57 -8.92 3.86 10.04
C GLY A 57 -7.53 3.58 9.48
N SER A 58 -7.41 3.52 8.16
CA SER A 58 -6.16 3.30 7.42
C SER A 58 -5.37 4.58 7.11
N LEU A 59 -5.94 5.75 7.41
CA LEU A 59 -5.28 7.04 7.28
C LEU A 59 -4.68 7.45 8.64
N ILE A 60 -3.43 7.91 8.62
CA ILE A 60 -2.77 8.51 9.78
C ILE A 60 -2.41 9.94 9.41
N LEU A 61 -3.02 10.90 10.09
CA LEU A 61 -2.67 12.32 9.95
C LEU A 61 -1.55 12.64 10.91
N LEU A 62 -0.53 13.32 10.42
CA LEU A 62 0.63 13.76 11.20
C LEU A 62 0.70 15.28 11.14
N LYS A 63 1.00 15.88 12.28
CA LYS A 63 1.33 17.29 12.43
C LYS A 63 2.66 17.37 13.16
N ILE A 64 3.69 17.82 12.45
CA ILE A 64 5.08 17.78 12.91
C ILE A 64 5.64 19.19 12.85
N ARG A 65 6.32 19.64 13.90
CA ARG A 65 7.10 20.88 13.88
C ARG A 65 8.54 20.55 14.21
N PRO A 66 9.44 20.60 13.22
CA PRO A 66 10.88 20.49 13.46
C PRO A 66 11.38 21.63 14.36
N TYR A 67 12.56 21.44 14.91
CA TYR A 67 13.22 22.39 15.80
C TYR A 67 13.45 23.74 15.11
N GLN A 68 13.19 24.82 15.86
CA GLN A 68 13.30 26.22 15.40
C GLN A 68 12.45 26.62 14.19
N GLU A 69 11.56 25.75 13.69
CA GLU A 69 10.59 26.12 12.66
C GLU A 69 9.37 26.82 13.27
N GLU A 70 8.94 27.93 12.66
CA GLU A 70 7.74 28.66 13.10
C GLU A 70 6.45 27.92 12.74
N ALA A 71 6.46 27.18 11.63
CA ALA A 71 5.28 26.54 11.05
C ALA A 71 5.26 25.04 11.31
N PHE A 72 4.06 24.49 11.48
CA PHE A 72 3.86 23.04 11.46
C PHE A 72 3.77 22.54 10.02
N ARG A 73 4.27 21.33 9.82
CA ARG A 73 4.15 20.55 8.58
C ARG A 73 3.09 19.47 8.78
N TYR A 74 2.23 19.28 7.78
CA TYR A 74 1.11 18.34 7.88
C TYR A 74 1.25 17.23 6.84
N PHE A 75 1.01 15.99 7.26
CA PHE A 75 1.10 14.82 6.38
C PHE A 75 -0.10 13.91 6.55
N VAL A 76 -0.47 13.22 5.47
CA VAL A 76 -1.41 12.11 5.48
C VAL A 76 -0.66 10.87 5.00
N TYR A 77 -0.52 9.90 5.89
CA TYR A 77 -0.07 8.56 5.53
C TYR A 77 -1.29 7.67 5.26
N CYS A 78 -1.24 6.91 4.18
CA CYS A 78 -2.22 5.87 3.87
C CYS A 78 -1.56 4.50 3.91
N GLU A 79 -2.04 3.62 4.78
CA GLU A 79 -1.52 2.26 4.91
C GLU A 79 -1.74 1.39 3.68
N LYS A 80 -2.86 1.62 2.97
CA LYS A 80 -3.26 0.80 1.84
C LYS A 80 -2.32 0.98 0.65
N THR A 81 -1.95 2.23 0.37
CA THR A 81 -1.00 2.58 -0.69
C THR A 81 0.45 2.68 -0.19
N ARG A 82 0.66 2.68 1.14
CA ARG A 82 1.96 2.91 1.80
C ARG A 82 2.62 4.21 1.35
N GLN A 83 1.81 5.24 1.12
CA GLN A 83 2.27 6.55 0.66
C GLN A 83 2.02 7.62 1.72
N VAL A 84 2.91 8.61 1.73
CA VAL A 84 2.79 9.83 2.53
C VAL A 84 2.59 10.99 1.57
N LEU A 85 1.63 11.85 1.89
CA LEU A 85 1.37 13.08 1.17
C LEU A 85 1.50 14.27 2.12
N ARG A 86 2.38 15.23 1.79
CA ARG A 86 2.43 16.53 2.45
C ARG A 86 1.21 17.37 2.08
N LEU A 87 0.45 17.80 3.09
CA LEU A 87 -0.87 18.40 2.93
C LEU A 87 -1.13 19.49 3.98
N ASP A 88 -0.43 20.60 3.83
CA ASP A 88 -0.46 21.72 4.79
C ASP A 88 -1.83 22.41 4.90
N THR A 89 -2.71 22.28 3.90
CA THR A 89 -4.08 22.83 3.95
C THR A 89 -4.97 22.26 5.06
N ILE A 90 -4.60 21.11 5.63
CA ILE A 90 -5.29 20.50 6.78
C ILE A 90 -5.18 21.37 8.04
N GLU A 91 -4.17 22.24 8.12
CA GLU A 91 -3.99 23.18 9.22
C GLU A 91 -5.27 23.94 9.58
N HIS A 92 -5.98 24.44 8.56
CA HIS A 92 -7.12 25.33 8.75
C HIS A 92 -8.44 24.58 8.87
N ALA A 93 -8.62 23.52 8.08
CA ALA A 93 -9.85 22.75 8.05
C ALA A 93 -9.64 21.36 7.46
N CYS A 94 -10.00 20.34 8.22
CA CYS A 94 -10.06 18.96 7.79
C CYS A 94 -11.31 18.32 8.40
N VAL A 95 -12.19 17.79 7.54
CA VAL A 95 -13.51 17.32 7.92
C VAL A 95 -13.66 15.87 7.49
N LEU A 96 -14.26 15.04 8.34
CA LEU A 96 -14.58 13.65 8.00
C LEU A 96 -15.66 13.60 6.90
N LEU A 97 -15.39 12.79 5.88
CA LEU A 97 -16.41 12.36 4.94
C LEU A 97 -17.40 11.40 5.64
N PRO A 98 -18.62 11.24 5.12
CA PRO A 98 -19.59 10.32 5.70
C PRO A 98 -19.09 8.87 5.64
N ASP A 99 -19.63 8.03 6.52
CA ASP A 99 -19.32 6.59 6.60
C ASP A 99 -17.81 6.28 6.68
N ASP A 100 -17.05 7.18 7.32
CA ASP A 100 -15.60 7.10 7.49
C ASP A 100 -14.81 6.96 6.19
N HIS A 101 -15.40 7.34 5.04
CA HIS A 101 -14.80 7.21 3.70
C HIS A 101 -13.45 7.91 3.57
N GLY A 102 -13.17 8.91 4.41
CA GLY A 102 -11.92 9.64 4.42
C GLY A 102 -12.08 11.05 4.96
N VAL A 103 -11.25 11.95 4.45
CA VAL A 103 -11.23 13.36 4.85
C VAL A 103 -11.37 14.28 3.64
N ILE A 104 -12.02 15.43 3.86
CA ILE A 104 -12.13 16.51 2.90
C ILE A 104 -11.60 17.81 3.50
N PHE A 105 -10.90 18.57 2.69
CA PHE A 105 -10.25 19.83 3.03
C PHE A 105 -10.47 20.84 1.90
N SER A 106 -10.13 22.11 2.14
CA SER A 106 -10.55 23.21 1.27
C SER A 106 -10.10 23.10 -0.19
N ASN A 107 -9.02 22.38 -0.47
CA ASN A 107 -8.48 22.20 -1.81
C ASN A 107 -8.50 20.75 -2.32
N GLY A 108 -9.21 19.84 -1.65
CA GLY A 108 -9.19 18.43 -2.05
C GLY A 108 -9.79 17.47 -1.05
N TYR A 109 -9.59 16.18 -1.30
CA TYR A 109 -10.02 15.09 -0.43
C TYR A 109 -9.04 13.93 -0.48
N PHE A 110 -9.10 13.07 0.53
CA PHE A 110 -8.30 11.86 0.66
C PHE A 110 -9.19 10.74 1.22
N LEU A 111 -9.33 9.64 0.49
CA LEU A 111 -10.15 8.49 0.86
C LEU A 111 -9.33 7.43 1.61
N GLN A 112 -10.00 6.60 2.41
CA GLN A 112 -9.42 5.41 3.07
C GLN A 112 -8.77 4.45 2.06
N THR A 113 -9.28 4.38 0.83
CA THR A 113 -8.74 3.55 -0.24
C THR A 113 -7.37 4.03 -0.76
N GLY A 114 -6.90 5.19 -0.31
CA GLY A 114 -5.68 5.84 -0.76
C GLY A 114 -5.86 6.74 -1.98
N GLU A 115 -7.06 6.80 -2.56
CA GLU A 115 -7.36 7.77 -3.61
C GLU A 115 -7.47 9.17 -3.03
N TYR A 116 -6.80 10.12 -3.66
CA TYR A 116 -6.88 11.52 -3.28
C TYR A 116 -6.88 12.41 -4.51
N LYS A 117 -7.40 13.62 -4.35
CA LYS A 117 -7.34 14.64 -5.40
C LYS A 117 -7.17 16.01 -4.77
N ILE A 118 -6.20 16.76 -5.30
CA ILE A 118 -5.96 18.16 -4.96
C ILE A 118 -6.33 19.00 -6.19
N PHE A 119 -7.22 19.97 -6.02
CA PHE A 119 -7.79 20.76 -7.11
C PHE A 119 -7.01 22.05 -7.38
N ASP A 120 -6.89 22.93 -6.38
CA ASP A 120 -6.23 24.23 -6.52
C ASP A 120 -5.34 24.55 -5.31
N ARG A 121 -4.05 24.74 -5.56
CA ARG A 121 -3.05 25.05 -4.53
C ARG A 121 -3.05 26.52 -4.10
N ARG A 122 -3.79 27.40 -4.77
CA ARG A 122 -3.86 28.84 -4.42
C ARG A 122 -4.80 29.13 -3.26
N LEU A 123 -5.68 28.19 -2.92
CA LEU A 123 -6.61 28.31 -1.80
C LEU A 123 -5.84 28.07 -0.49
N SER A 124 -5.61 29.14 0.25
CA SER A 124 -5.02 29.12 1.59
C SER A 124 -5.99 29.72 2.59
N ASN A 125 -5.80 29.46 3.89
CA ASN A 125 -6.56 30.06 4.98
C ASN A 125 -8.10 29.89 4.86
N MET A 126 -8.53 28.78 4.27
CA MET A 126 -9.94 28.43 4.12
C MET A 126 -10.44 27.71 5.37
N LEU A 127 -11.52 28.21 5.96
CA LEU A 127 -12.17 27.64 7.13
C LEU A 127 -13.42 26.89 6.71
N PHE A 128 -13.71 25.79 7.39
CA PHE A 128 -14.97 25.08 7.20
C PHE A 128 -16.14 25.93 7.70
N SER A 129 -17.19 26.06 6.87
CA SER A 129 -18.42 26.77 7.21
C SER A 129 -19.53 25.81 7.58
N GLN A 130 -19.88 24.89 6.68
CA GLN A 130 -21.02 23.99 6.85
C GLN A 130 -20.97 22.81 5.87
N ARG A 131 -21.74 21.78 6.21
CA ARG A 131 -22.04 20.63 5.35
C ARG A 131 -23.55 20.60 5.08
N ILE A 132 -23.94 20.53 3.82
CA ILE A 132 -25.34 20.41 3.39
C ILE A 132 -25.53 19.00 2.83
N GLN A 133 -26.54 18.28 3.32
CA GLN A 133 -26.88 16.94 2.85
C GLN A 133 -28.14 17.03 1.97
N ALA A 134 -28.08 16.45 0.78
CA ALA A 134 -29.24 16.33 -0.09
C ALA A 134 -30.20 15.23 0.42
N PRO A 135 -31.53 15.39 0.25
CA PRO A 135 -32.51 14.38 0.64
C PRO A 135 -32.42 13.05 -0.13
N ASN A 136 -31.74 13.02 -1.28
CA ASN A 136 -31.44 11.79 -2.01
C ASN A 136 -30.40 10.90 -1.29
N GLY A 137 -29.84 11.32 -0.15
CA GLY A 137 -28.99 10.50 0.69
C GLY A 137 -27.57 10.24 0.16
N GLU A 138 -27.30 10.57 -1.11
CA GLU A 138 -26.01 10.34 -1.77
C GLU A 138 -25.16 11.61 -1.88
N ASP A 139 -25.77 12.80 -2.04
CA ASP A 139 -25.00 14.02 -2.28
C ASP A 139 -24.80 14.87 -1.03
N TYR A 140 -23.56 15.31 -0.84
CA TYR A 140 -23.14 16.22 0.22
C TYR A 140 -22.45 17.44 -0.40
N LEU A 141 -22.67 18.62 0.15
CA LEU A 141 -21.95 19.84 -0.22
C LEU A 141 -21.14 20.32 0.97
N TYR A 142 -19.82 20.38 0.80
CA TYR A 142 -18.94 20.96 1.81
C TYR A 142 -18.61 22.39 1.42
N VAL A 143 -18.83 23.32 2.36
CA VAL A 143 -18.62 24.75 2.14
C VAL A 143 -17.45 25.20 2.99
N PHE A 144 -16.43 25.76 2.34
CA PHE A 144 -15.33 26.46 2.99
C PHE A 144 -15.34 27.94 2.60
N TYR A 145 -14.80 28.79 3.46
CA TYR A 145 -14.72 30.22 3.24
C TYR A 145 -13.40 30.79 3.76
N ASN A 146 -12.87 31.80 3.08
CA ASN A 146 -11.72 32.55 3.56
C ASN A 146 -12.18 33.91 4.07
N ARG A 147 -11.79 34.24 5.32
CA ARG A 147 -12.17 35.49 5.99
C ARG A 147 -11.58 36.75 5.37
N ALA A 148 -10.40 36.66 4.75
CA ALA A 148 -9.70 37.83 4.24
C ALA A 148 -10.22 38.31 2.87
N PRO A 149 -10.25 37.48 1.81
CA PRO A 149 -10.81 37.87 0.52
C PRO A 149 -12.34 37.71 0.47
N GLY A 150 -12.95 36.96 1.40
CA GLY A 150 -14.39 36.67 1.38
C GLY A 150 -14.79 35.60 0.35
N ASP A 151 -13.82 34.87 -0.20
CA ASP A 151 -14.10 33.81 -1.16
C ASP A 151 -14.61 32.54 -0.49
N HIS A 152 -15.46 31.83 -1.20
CA HIS A 152 -16.04 30.55 -0.86
C HIS A 152 -15.61 29.48 -1.86
N ILE A 153 -15.47 28.25 -1.37
CA ILE A 153 -15.38 27.06 -2.21
C ILE A 153 -16.42 26.04 -1.77
N LEU A 154 -17.18 25.57 -2.75
CA LEU A 154 -18.18 24.53 -2.61
C LEU A 154 -17.61 23.24 -3.22
N LEU A 155 -17.58 22.17 -2.43
CA LEU A 155 -17.10 20.86 -2.83
C LEU A 155 -18.27 19.87 -2.79
N PRO A 156 -18.90 19.58 -3.94
CA PRO A 156 -19.92 18.55 -4.05
C PRO A 156 -19.25 17.18 -3.94
N TYR A 157 -19.69 16.36 -2.99
CA TYR A 157 -19.22 15.01 -2.74
C TYR A 157 -20.38 14.03 -2.92
N ASN A 158 -20.19 13.03 -3.78
CA ASN A 158 -21.15 11.95 -3.97
C ASN A 158 -20.69 10.70 -3.20
N LEU A 159 -21.58 10.17 -2.34
CA LEU A 159 -21.31 9.05 -1.46
C LEU A 159 -21.10 7.75 -2.22
N ILE A 160 -21.90 7.50 -3.26
CA ILE A 160 -21.85 6.26 -4.05
C ILE A 160 -20.57 6.23 -4.88
N ALA A 161 -20.32 7.27 -5.67
CA ALA A 161 -19.12 7.40 -6.48
C ALA A 161 -17.85 7.63 -5.64
N GLN A 162 -18.00 7.90 -4.34
CA GLN A 162 -16.93 8.27 -3.40
C GLN A 162 -16.02 9.39 -3.93
N LYS A 163 -16.59 10.39 -4.58
CA LYS A 163 -15.81 11.37 -5.35
C LYS A 163 -16.30 12.78 -5.12
N VAL A 164 -15.35 13.72 -5.10
CA VAL A 164 -15.65 15.15 -5.17
C VAL A 164 -15.68 15.58 -6.63
N ASP A 165 -16.82 16.17 -7.03
CA ASP A 165 -17.02 16.73 -8.36
C ASP A 165 -16.23 18.04 -8.55
N THR A 166 -16.42 18.70 -9.69
CA THR A 166 -15.71 19.95 -10.00
C THR A 166 -16.01 21.02 -8.94
N PRO A 167 -14.98 21.53 -8.23
CA PRO A 167 -15.18 22.56 -7.22
C PRO A 167 -15.79 23.84 -7.78
N ILE A 168 -16.67 24.47 -7.00
CA ILE A 168 -17.26 25.76 -7.34
C ILE A 168 -16.64 26.82 -6.43
N THR A 169 -15.66 27.55 -6.96
CA THR A 169 -15.13 28.76 -6.32
C THR A 169 -16.06 29.94 -6.60
N CYS A 170 -16.43 30.72 -5.59
CA CYS A 170 -17.31 31.88 -5.75
C CYS A 170 -17.05 32.91 -4.65
N SER A 171 -17.41 34.17 -4.86
CA SER A 171 -17.27 35.23 -3.85
C SER A 171 -18.55 35.39 -3.01
N GLY A 172 -19.59 34.62 -3.32
CA GLY A 172 -20.84 34.57 -2.61
C GLY A 172 -21.82 33.64 -3.31
N PHE A 173 -22.68 32.98 -2.53
CA PHE A 173 -23.71 32.08 -3.03
C PHE A 173 -24.97 32.08 -2.16
N SER A 174 -26.06 31.60 -2.73
CA SER A 174 -27.31 31.29 -2.03
C SER A 174 -27.88 30.00 -2.59
N LEU A 175 -28.36 29.13 -1.70
CA LEU A 175 -29.04 27.88 -2.05
C LEU A 175 -30.52 27.99 -1.66
N PHE A 176 -31.40 27.76 -2.61
CA PHE A 176 -32.86 27.82 -2.42
C PHE A 176 -33.43 26.42 -2.15
N GLU A 177 -34.58 26.36 -1.47
CA GLU A 177 -35.24 25.10 -1.08
C GLU A 177 -35.65 24.23 -2.27
N ASN A 178 -35.81 24.81 -3.46
CA ASN A 178 -36.06 24.07 -4.70
C ASN A 178 -34.77 23.50 -5.35
N GLY A 179 -33.62 23.60 -4.68
CA GLY A 179 -32.33 23.11 -5.17
C GLY A 179 -31.61 24.06 -6.11
N GLN A 180 -32.11 25.27 -6.34
CA GLN A 180 -31.38 26.26 -7.15
C GLN A 180 -30.20 26.83 -6.35
N LEU A 181 -29.00 26.64 -6.88
CA LEU A 181 -27.78 27.28 -6.38
C LEU A 181 -27.48 28.50 -7.26
N ILE A 182 -27.48 29.68 -6.65
CA ILE A 182 -27.10 30.92 -7.31
C ILE A 182 -25.78 31.41 -6.72
N TYR A 183 -24.79 31.69 -7.57
CA TYR A 183 -23.51 32.22 -7.12
C TYR A 183 -22.92 33.21 -8.12
N PHE A 184 -21.91 33.94 -7.68
CA PHE A 184 -21.16 34.84 -8.53
C PHE A 184 -19.67 34.81 -8.19
N LYS A 185 -18.85 35.26 -9.14
CA LYS A 185 -17.42 35.47 -8.96
C LYS A 185 -17.14 36.96 -9.04
N ALA A 186 -16.56 37.52 -7.99
CA ALA A 186 -16.06 38.89 -8.05
C ALA A 186 -14.90 38.97 -9.07
N GLN A 187 -14.78 40.11 -9.72
CA GLN A 187 -13.62 40.45 -10.54
C GLN A 187 -12.69 41.33 -9.71
N ASP A 188 -11.40 41.30 -10.00
CA ASP A 188 -10.41 42.11 -9.28
C ASP A 188 -10.68 43.62 -9.46
N GLU A 189 -11.21 44.01 -10.62
CA GLU A 189 -11.61 45.38 -10.90
C GLU A 189 -13.08 45.63 -10.51
N PRO A 190 -13.39 46.75 -9.82
CA PRO A 190 -14.77 47.12 -9.51
C PRO A 190 -15.61 47.31 -10.79
N GLN A 191 -16.76 46.63 -10.85
CA GLN A 191 -17.68 46.68 -12.00
C GLN A 191 -19.09 47.07 -11.57
N ARG A 192 -19.88 47.60 -12.51
CA ARG A 192 -21.30 47.95 -12.28
C ARG A 192 -22.25 46.77 -12.51
N HIS A 193 -21.83 45.78 -13.28
CA HIS A 193 -22.64 44.62 -13.66
C HIS A 193 -21.88 43.36 -13.27
N HIS A 194 -22.53 42.48 -12.51
CA HIS A 194 -21.96 41.19 -12.13
C HIS A 194 -22.79 40.06 -12.76
N ALA A 195 -22.11 39.11 -13.38
CA ALA A 195 -22.77 37.91 -13.90
C ALA A 195 -23.08 36.96 -12.74
N LEU A 196 -24.35 36.57 -12.63
CA LEU A 196 -24.80 35.52 -11.73
C LEU A 196 -24.91 34.20 -12.51
N GLN A 197 -24.51 33.11 -11.89
CA GLN A 197 -24.68 31.76 -12.41
C GLN A 197 -25.74 31.03 -11.59
N ILE A 198 -26.64 30.33 -12.27
CA ILE A 198 -27.74 29.59 -11.65
C ILE A 198 -27.59 28.13 -12.06
N TRP A 199 -27.53 27.25 -11.07
CA TRP A 199 -27.39 25.81 -11.24
C TRP A 199 -28.56 25.12 -10.55
N GLN A 200 -29.12 24.10 -11.19
CA GLN A 200 -30.04 23.18 -10.53
C GLN A 200 -29.22 22.09 -9.86
N THR A 201 -29.39 21.93 -8.55
CA THR A 201 -28.60 21.01 -7.72
C THR A 201 -29.52 20.06 -6.94
N PRO A 202 -29.00 18.92 -6.44
CA PRO A 202 -29.77 17.98 -5.63
C PRO A 202 -30.04 18.46 -4.19
N TYR A 203 -29.45 19.58 -3.78
CA TYR A 203 -29.54 20.11 -2.42
C TYR A 203 -30.86 20.88 -2.20
N VAL A 204 -31.96 20.15 -2.09
CA VAL A 204 -33.31 20.70 -1.85
C VAL A 204 -33.65 20.77 -0.36
N GLY A 205 -34.67 21.57 -0.02
CA GLY A 205 -35.19 21.70 1.34
C GLY A 205 -35.82 20.40 1.83
N ALA A 206 -35.94 20.26 3.16
CA ALA A 206 -36.39 19.02 3.81
C ALA A 206 -37.79 18.55 3.37
N ASP A 207 -38.65 19.47 2.95
CA ASP A 207 -40.04 19.21 2.54
C ASP A 207 -40.18 18.79 1.08
N VAL A 208 -39.10 18.84 0.29
CA VAL A 208 -39.11 18.44 -1.13
C VAL A 208 -38.74 16.97 -1.24
N HIS A 209 -39.76 16.11 -1.31
CA HIS A 209 -39.59 14.68 -1.50
C HIS A 209 -39.77 14.31 -2.98
N PRO A 210 -38.82 13.59 -3.60
CA PRO A 210 -39.09 12.91 -4.86
C PRO A 210 -40.08 11.76 -4.58
N THR A 211 -41.32 11.90 -5.04
CA THR A 211 -42.41 10.93 -4.83
C THR A 211 -42.47 9.89 -5.96
N GLU A 212 -42.93 8.64 -5.70
CA GLU A 212 -44.14 8.03 -6.32
C GLU A 212 -44.31 6.50 -6.11
N GLN A 213 -43.25 5.71 -5.87
CA GLN A 213 -43.40 4.24 -5.76
C GLN A 213 -43.33 3.72 -4.33
N VAL A 214 -44.47 3.73 -3.64
CA VAL A 214 -44.58 3.33 -2.22
C VAL A 214 -44.51 1.80 -2.02
N ASP A 215 -44.77 1.00 -3.06
CA ASP A 215 -44.99 -0.44 -2.92
C ASP A 215 -43.78 -1.35 -3.20
N SER A 216 -42.67 -0.82 -3.73
CA SER A 216 -41.47 -1.63 -4.02
C SER A 216 -40.73 -2.05 -2.75
N LEU A 217 -40.04 -3.18 -2.78
CA LEU A 217 -39.16 -3.60 -1.70
C LEU A 217 -38.10 -2.52 -1.36
N LEU A 218 -37.47 -1.94 -2.39
CA LEU A 218 -36.44 -0.89 -2.24
C LEU A 218 -36.99 0.37 -1.55
N TYR A 219 -38.24 0.73 -1.81
CA TYR A 219 -38.89 1.84 -1.10
C TYR A 219 -39.06 1.53 0.40
N LYS A 220 -39.42 0.28 0.74
CA LYS A 220 -39.61 -0.16 2.14
C LYS A 220 -38.30 -0.26 2.93
N ILE A 221 -37.19 -0.61 2.26
CA ILE A 221 -35.84 -0.61 2.86
C ILE A 221 -35.43 0.82 3.26
N GLY A 222 -35.76 1.79 2.42
CA GLY A 222 -35.47 3.20 2.63
C GLY A 222 -34.18 3.62 1.92
N ASN A 223 -34.24 4.80 1.32
CA ASN A 223 -33.21 5.28 0.40
C ASN A 223 -31.80 5.33 1.02
N ARG A 224 -31.68 5.73 2.30
CA ARG A 224 -30.39 5.80 2.99
C ARG A 224 -29.66 4.45 3.04
N ASP A 225 -30.40 3.37 3.30
CA ASP A 225 -29.81 2.03 3.42
C ASP A 225 -29.39 1.49 2.04
N VAL A 226 -30.22 1.73 1.01
CA VAL A 226 -29.90 1.39 -0.39
C VAL A 226 -28.67 2.14 -0.87
N VAL A 227 -28.61 3.45 -0.65
CA VAL A 227 -27.48 4.30 -1.05
C VAL A 227 -26.19 3.84 -0.37
N ARG A 228 -26.25 3.48 0.92
CA ARG A 228 -25.08 2.94 1.65
C ARG A 228 -24.62 1.61 1.05
N GLY A 229 -25.53 0.68 0.78
CA GLY A 229 -25.21 -0.58 0.10
C GLY A 229 -24.61 -0.37 -1.28
N MET A 230 -25.15 0.57 -2.07
CA MET A 230 -24.60 0.96 -3.37
C MET A 230 -23.19 1.56 -3.25
N ALA A 231 -22.95 2.41 -2.25
CA ALA A 231 -21.62 2.99 -2.01
C ALA A 231 -20.59 1.93 -1.63
N GLU A 232 -20.94 0.99 -0.75
CA GLU A 232 -20.04 -0.11 -0.37
C GLU A 232 -19.78 -1.07 -1.55
N CYS A 233 -20.78 -1.35 -2.39
CA CYS A 233 -20.59 -2.10 -3.63
C CYS A 233 -19.72 -1.35 -4.65
N HIS A 234 -19.83 -0.02 -4.72
CA HIS A 234 -18.97 0.80 -5.57
C HIS A 234 -17.51 0.78 -5.08
N GLU A 235 -17.29 0.75 -3.76
CA GLU A 235 -15.95 0.55 -3.19
C GLU A 235 -15.34 -0.78 -3.64
N VAL A 236 -16.12 -1.86 -3.72
CA VAL A 236 -15.68 -3.16 -4.27
C VAL A 236 -15.22 -3.00 -5.74
N LEU A 237 -15.97 -2.27 -6.56
CA LEU A 237 -15.56 -1.97 -7.94
C LEU A 237 -14.26 -1.16 -7.99
N ASN A 238 -14.10 -0.19 -7.10
CA ASN A 238 -12.88 0.61 -7.00
C ASN A 238 -11.68 -0.26 -6.60
N LEU A 239 -11.84 -1.19 -5.66
CA LEU A 239 -10.81 -2.15 -5.28
C LEU A 239 -10.44 -3.08 -6.43
N LEU A 240 -11.43 -3.60 -7.16
CA LEU A 240 -11.20 -4.45 -8.34
C LEU A 240 -10.44 -3.73 -9.46
N ALA A 241 -10.54 -2.40 -9.54
CA ALA A 241 -9.82 -1.58 -10.50
C ALA A 241 -8.39 -1.20 -10.05
N LYS A 242 -7.98 -1.53 -8.80
CA LYS A 242 -6.61 -1.23 -8.32
C LYS A 242 -5.59 -2.21 -8.88
N GLU A 243 -4.37 -1.71 -9.10
CA GLU A 243 -3.21 -2.49 -9.53
C GLU A 243 -2.38 -3.03 -8.34
N ASP A 244 -1.36 -3.84 -8.63
CA ASP A 244 -0.54 -4.66 -7.70
C ASP A 244 0.19 -3.89 -6.57
N THR A 245 0.13 -2.56 -6.53
CA THR A 245 0.74 -1.76 -5.45
C THR A 245 -0.07 -1.74 -4.16
N TYR A 246 -1.33 -2.21 -4.19
CA TYR A 246 -2.20 -2.22 -3.03
C TYR A 246 -1.88 -3.41 -2.12
N ALA A 247 -1.44 -3.13 -0.89
CA ALA A 247 -1.11 -4.17 0.07
C ALA A 247 -2.36 -4.92 0.54
N ASN A 248 -2.32 -6.26 0.53
CA ASN A 248 -3.42 -7.12 0.98
C ASN A 248 -4.75 -6.92 0.21
N LEU A 249 -4.70 -6.53 -1.08
CA LEU A 249 -5.88 -6.24 -1.89
C LEU A 249 -6.94 -7.34 -1.83
N PHE A 250 -6.55 -8.60 -2.07
CA PHE A 250 -7.48 -9.71 -2.07
C PHE A 250 -8.11 -9.97 -0.69
N VAL A 251 -7.35 -9.75 0.39
CA VAL A 251 -7.85 -9.91 1.76
C VAL A 251 -8.90 -8.84 2.06
N ASP A 252 -8.62 -7.59 1.72
CA ASP A 252 -9.56 -6.49 1.87
C ASP A 252 -10.81 -6.70 1.01
N LEU A 253 -10.65 -7.17 -0.24
CA LEU A 253 -11.75 -7.47 -1.15
C LEU A 253 -12.65 -8.58 -0.58
N ALA A 254 -12.07 -9.71 -0.16
CA ALA A 254 -12.84 -10.82 0.42
C ALA A 254 -13.57 -10.39 1.69
N LYS A 255 -12.92 -9.58 2.55
CA LYS A 255 -13.52 -9.02 3.75
C LYS A 255 -14.67 -8.07 3.42
N LYS A 256 -14.44 -7.06 2.58
CA LYS A 256 -15.45 -6.05 2.21
C LYS A 256 -16.68 -6.69 1.60
N VAL A 257 -16.48 -7.63 0.67
CA VAL A 257 -17.59 -8.36 0.05
C VAL A 257 -18.34 -9.22 1.07
N GLY A 258 -17.62 -9.84 2.01
CA GLY A 258 -18.22 -10.55 3.14
C GLY A 258 -19.08 -9.64 4.02
N ASP A 259 -18.52 -8.49 4.42
CA ASP A 259 -19.21 -7.50 5.25
C ASP A 259 -20.50 -6.99 4.57
N ILE A 260 -20.47 -6.76 3.25
CA ILE A 260 -21.66 -6.37 2.46
C ILE A 260 -22.72 -7.49 2.44
N LEU A 261 -22.32 -8.72 2.17
CA LEU A 261 -23.24 -9.87 2.15
C LEU A 261 -23.93 -10.09 3.50
N ASP A 262 -23.22 -9.82 4.60
CA ASP A 262 -23.73 -9.99 5.96
C ASP A 262 -24.58 -8.79 6.44
N ALA A 263 -24.26 -7.56 5.99
CA ALA A 263 -24.92 -6.35 6.44
C ALA A 263 -26.29 -6.12 5.78
N TYR A 264 -26.43 -6.42 4.49
CA TYR A 264 -27.60 -6.04 3.69
C TYR A 264 -28.50 -7.24 3.41
N TYR A 265 -29.50 -7.47 4.28
CA TYR A 265 -30.43 -8.60 4.17
C TYR A 265 -31.19 -8.69 2.83
N TRP A 266 -31.32 -7.57 2.13
CA TRP A 266 -32.06 -7.45 0.87
C TRP A 266 -31.22 -7.74 -0.37
N ILE A 267 -29.90 -7.85 -0.25
CA ILE A 267 -28.97 -7.92 -1.38
C ILE A 267 -29.11 -9.21 -2.21
N GLY A 268 -29.67 -10.27 -1.61
CA GLY A 268 -29.99 -11.53 -2.28
C GLY A 268 -31.43 -11.62 -2.82
N ASN A 269 -32.21 -10.53 -2.78
CA ASN A 269 -33.58 -10.54 -3.26
C ASN A 269 -33.64 -10.29 -4.77
N ASP A 270 -34.48 -11.05 -5.49
CA ASP A 270 -34.69 -10.90 -6.93
C ASP A 270 -35.19 -9.50 -7.32
N GLU A 271 -36.01 -8.84 -6.48
CA GLU A 271 -36.45 -7.45 -6.71
C GLU A 271 -35.30 -6.44 -6.62
N ALA A 272 -34.20 -6.81 -5.95
CA ALA A 272 -32.96 -6.05 -5.85
C ALA A 272 -31.86 -6.60 -6.79
N MET A 273 -32.24 -7.37 -7.82
CA MET A 273 -31.35 -7.96 -8.83
C MET A 273 -30.35 -9.01 -8.28
N ASN A 274 -30.58 -9.55 -7.07
CA ASN A 274 -29.78 -10.61 -6.45
C ASN A 274 -28.26 -10.40 -6.57
N LEU A 275 -27.79 -9.20 -6.21
CA LEU A 275 -26.37 -8.83 -6.18
C LEU A 275 -25.51 -9.79 -5.33
N ALA A 276 -26.12 -10.52 -4.41
CA ALA A 276 -25.43 -11.52 -3.59
C ALA A 276 -24.70 -12.59 -4.41
N GLU A 277 -25.23 -12.99 -5.58
CA GLU A 277 -24.62 -14.01 -6.43
C GLU A 277 -23.27 -13.55 -7.02
N ASP A 278 -23.25 -12.35 -7.59
CA ASP A 278 -22.04 -11.74 -8.16
C ASP A 278 -20.99 -11.48 -7.07
N LEU A 279 -21.42 -10.94 -5.93
CA LEU A 279 -20.57 -10.71 -4.77
C LEU A 279 -19.97 -12.01 -4.24
N ALA A 280 -20.76 -13.07 -4.10
CA ALA A 280 -20.24 -14.37 -3.66
C ALA A 280 -19.17 -14.91 -4.62
N THR A 281 -19.35 -14.72 -5.92
CA THR A 281 -18.37 -15.11 -6.94
C THR A 281 -17.06 -14.33 -6.79
N ILE A 282 -17.13 -13.01 -6.58
CA ILE A 282 -15.95 -12.16 -6.33
C ILE A 282 -15.22 -12.62 -5.07
N LYS A 283 -15.95 -12.88 -3.98
CA LYS A 283 -15.36 -13.35 -2.71
C LYS A 283 -14.62 -14.68 -2.90
N GLN A 284 -15.23 -15.65 -3.58
CA GLN A 284 -14.60 -16.94 -3.86
C GLN A 284 -13.32 -16.79 -4.68
N ALA A 285 -13.32 -15.91 -5.70
CA ALA A 285 -12.14 -15.63 -6.50
C ALA A 285 -11.01 -15.00 -5.67
N ALA A 286 -11.34 -14.04 -4.79
CA ALA A 286 -10.39 -13.40 -3.89
C ALA A 286 -9.79 -14.41 -2.88
N GLU A 287 -10.61 -15.25 -2.26
CA GLU A 287 -10.17 -16.30 -1.32
C GLU A 287 -9.27 -17.34 -2.00
N ALA A 288 -9.60 -17.73 -3.24
CA ALA A 288 -8.76 -18.62 -4.04
C ALA A 288 -7.39 -17.99 -4.35
N ALA A 289 -7.35 -16.70 -4.68
CA ALA A 289 -6.11 -15.96 -4.92
C ALA A 289 -5.24 -15.86 -3.66
N ILE A 290 -5.85 -15.58 -2.48
CA ILE A 290 -5.15 -15.59 -1.19
C ILE A 290 -4.55 -16.97 -0.92
N SER A 291 -5.34 -18.03 -1.08
CA SER A 291 -4.88 -19.40 -0.87
C SER A 291 -3.69 -19.76 -1.76
N GLU A 292 -3.68 -19.31 -3.01
CA GLU A 292 -2.58 -19.56 -3.92
C GLU A 292 -1.33 -18.75 -3.54
N PHE A 293 -1.50 -17.49 -3.15
CA PHE A 293 -0.40 -16.66 -2.65
C PHE A 293 0.26 -17.28 -1.40
N ASP A 294 -0.54 -17.74 -0.44
CA ASP A 294 -0.04 -18.38 0.78
C ASP A 294 0.77 -19.65 0.48
N LYS A 295 0.36 -20.45 -0.52
CA LYS A 295 1.15 -21.61 -0.98
C LYS A 295 2.49 -21.17 -1.54
N VAL A 296 2.53 -20.10 -2.34
CA VAL A 296 3.77 -19.55 -2.89
C VAL A 296 4.71 -19.08 -1.79
N VAL A 297 4.19 -18.34 -0.80
CA VAL A 297 4.97 -17.89 0.36
C VAL A 297 5.50 -19.08 1.17
N ALA A 298 4.66 -20.08 1.44
CA ALA A 298 5.07 -21.29 2.16
C ALA A 298 6.14 -22.08 1.40
N MET A 299 6.01 -22.20 0.06
CA MET A 299 7.02 -22.83 -0.79
C MET A 299 8.35 -22.08 -0.73
N ARG A 300 8.34 -20.74 -0.87
CA ARG A 300 9.55 -19.90 -0.77
C ARG A 300 10.23 -20.06 0.59
N ARG A 301 9.46 -20.03 1.68
CA ARG A 301 9.98 -20.22 3.03
C ARG A 301 10.63 -21.60 3.21
N ASN A 302 9.95 -22.66 2.76
CA ASN A 302 10.51 -24.01 2.83
C ASN A 302 11.80 -24.10 2.01
N THR A 303 11.82 -23.59 0.78
CA THR A 303 13.02 -23.56 -0.07
C THR A 303 14.17 -22.81 0.61
N ALA A 304 13.92 -21.66 1.22
CA ALA A 304 14.92 -20.89 1.96
C ALA A 304 15.43 -21.64 3.21
N GLU A 305 14.55 -22.31 3.95
CA GLU A 305 14.92 -23.14 5.11
C GLU A 305 15.77 -24.36 4.70
N GLN A 306 15.45 -25.02 3.58
CA GLN A 306 16.27 -26.11 3.03
C GLN A 306 17.64 -25.61 2.59
N LEU A 307 17.69 -24.49 1.87
CA LEU A 307 18.95 -23.87 1.46
C LEU A 307 19.83 -23.53 2.67
N ALA A 308 19.26 -22.88 3.70
CA ALA A 308 20.00 -22.56 4.92
C ALA A 308 20.55 -23.80 5.63
N LYS A 309 19.78 -24.90 5.68
CA LYS A 309 20.23 -26.17 6.27
C LYS A 309 21.39 -26.78 5.49
N VAL A 310 21.29 -26.82 4.16
CA VAL A 310 22.37 -27.38 3.31
C VAL A 310 23.61 -26.50 3.40
N VAL A 311 23.49 -25.17 3.36
CA VAL A 311 24.61 -24.24 3.55
C VAL A 311 25.31 -24.48 4.89
N ALA A 312 24.54 -24.57 5.99
CA ALA A 312 25.11 -24.83 7.31
C ALA A 312 25.88 -26.16 7.35
N ARG A 313 25.30 -27.22 6.77
CA ARG A 313 25.92 -28.55 6.71
C ARG A 313 27.16 -28.58 5.83
N THR A 314 27.15 -27.90 4.68
CA THR A 314 28.33 -27.73 3.82
C THR A 314 29.47 -27.10 4.60
N ARG A 315 29.19 -26.01 5.33
CA ARG A 315 30.19 -25.32 6.15
C ARG A 315 30.73 -26.19 7.28
N GLU A 316 29.88 -26.94 7.97
CA GLU A 316 30.30 -27.88 9.02
C GLU A 316 31.23 -28.96 8.48
N ILE A 317 30.87 -29.59 7.34
CA ILE A 317 31.70 -30.63 6.72
C ILE A 317 33.02 -30.03 6.25
N THR A 318 32.98 -28.91 5.54
CA THR A 318 34.18 -28.23 5.05
C THR A 318 35.09 -27.81 6.21
N ALA A 319 34.56 -27.26 7.30
CA ALA A 319 35.34 -26.92 8.49
C ALA A 319 35.95 -28.17 9.16
N SER A 320 35.20 -29.26 9.25
CA SER A 320 35.69 -30.52 9.83
C SER A 320 36.84 -31.10 9.02
N ILE A 321 36.77 -31.06 7.68
CA ILE A 321 37.81 -31.52 6.76
C ILE A 321 39.07 -30.66 6.87
N HIS A 322 38.92 -29.34 7.04
CA HIS A 322 40.05 -28.44 7.25
C HIS A 322 40.77 -28.71 8.58
N ALA A 323 40.02 -29.03 9.65
CA ALA A 323 40.58 -29.32 10.97
C ALA A 323 41.12 -30.75 11.12
N ARG A 324 40.71 -31.69 10.26
CA ARG A 324 41.07 -33.11 10.34
C ARG A 324 42.53 -33.35 9.96
N ARG A 325 43.22 -34.18 10.74
CA ARG A 325 44.51 -34.78 10.35
C ARG A 325 44.23 -36.08 9.61
N PHE A 326 44.83 -36.21 8.43
CA PHE A 326 44.67 -37.39 7.58
C PHE A 326 45.86 -38.32 7.82
N GLU A 327 45.69 -39.29 8.72
CA GLU A 327 46.75 -40.21 9.13
C GLU A 327 46.59 -41.60 8.53
N VAL A 328 45.34 -41.98 8.19
CA VAL A 328 45.02 -43.28 7.58
C VAL A 328 44.14 -43.08 6.34
N ILE A 329 44.24 -43.98 5.37
CA ILE A 329 43.46 -43.93 4.11
C ILE A 329 41.95 -43.80 4.37
N GLY A 330 41.44 -44.40 5.45
CA GLY A 330 40.04 -44.30 5.86
C GLY A 330 39.55 -42.86 6.05
N ASP A 331 40.41 -41.95 6.53
CA ASP A 331 40.05 -40.54 6.77
C ASP A 331 39.71 -39.81 5.46
N PHE A 332 40.44 -40.13 4.38
CA PHE A 332 40.18 -39.60 3.04
C PHE A 332 38.88 -40.15 2.46
N VAL A 333 38.62 -41.46 2.64
CA VAL A 333 37.40 -42.11 2.13
C VAL A 333 36.16 -41.53 2.82
N THR A 334 36.19 -41.36 4.15
CA THR A 334 35.07 -40.75 4.89
C THR A 334 34.85 -39.31 4.45
N SER A 335 35.90 -38.50 4.34
CA SER A 335 35.77 -37.08 3.96
C SER A 335 35.25 -36.91 2.51
N LEU A 336 35.66 -37.77 1.58
CA LEU A 336 35.12 -37.79 0.22
C LEU A 336 33.67 -38.28 0.16
N ALA A 337 33.28 -39.23 1.02
CA ALA A 337 31.89 -39.67 1.14
C ALA A 337 30.98 -38.55 1.67
N ASP A 338 31.44 -37.82 2.70
CA ASP A 338 30.72 -36.68 3.29
C ASP A 338 30.52 -35.55 2.26
N LEU A 339 31.58 -35.17 1.54
CA LEU A 339 31.51 -34.17 0.45
C LEU A 339 30.58 -34.61 -0.68
N ARG A 340 30.60 -35.91 -1.04
CA ARG A 340 29.69 -36.45 -2.06
C ARG A 340 28.24 -36.46 -1.59
N GLY A 341 27.99 -36.69 -0.31
CA GLY A 341 26.66 -36.62 0.30
C GLY A 341 26.07 -35.21 0.18
N VAL A 342 26.84 -34.20 0.60
CA VAL A 342 26.40 -32.80 0.51
C VAL A 342 26.29 -32.33 -0.93
N ARG A 343 27.15 -32.79 -1.86
CA ARG A 343 26.94 -32.53 -3.30
C ARG A 343 25.58 -33.01 -3.79
N GLY A 344 25.14 -34.20 -3.36
CA GLY A 344 23.82 -34.71 -3.69
C GLY A 344 22.69 -33.83 -3.14
N GLU A 345 22.85 -33.31 -1.92
CA GLU A 345 21.91 -32.39 -1.29
C GLU A 345 21.85 -31.04 -2.05
N ILE A 346 23.00 -30.49 -2.45
CA ILE A 346 23.08 -29.26 -3.26
C ILE A 346 22.37 -29.46 -4.62
N ILE A 347 22.61 -30.60 -5.29
CA ILE A 347 21.92 -30.91 -6.56
C ILE A 347 20.39 -30.96 -6.34
N SER A 348 19.93 -31.55 -5.23
CA SER A 348 18.50 -31.62 -4.92
C SER A 348 17.87 -30.25 -4.63
N LEU A 349 18.63 -29.26 -4.16
CA LEU A 349 18.14 -27.88 -4.02
C LEU A 349 17.76 -27.27 -5.37
N GLY A 350 18.49 -27.61 -6.44
CA GLY A 350 18.20 -27.15 -7.80
C GLY A 350 16.85 -27.63 -8.36
N GLU A 351 16.24 -28.64 -7.73
CA GLU A 351 14.90 -29.13 -8.08
C GLU A 351 13.77 -28.40 -7.34
N LEU A 352 14.10 -27.59 -6.33
CA LEU A 352 13.11 -26.84 -5.54
C LEU A 352 12.58 -25.64 -6.30
N ARG A 353 11.26 -25.41 -6.21
CA ARG A 353 10.64 -24.20 -6.78
C ARG A 353 11.07 -22.95 -6.00
N TYR A 354 11.26 -21.85 -6.72
CA TYR A 354 11.69 -20.54 -6.19
C TYR A 354 13.07 -20.55 -5.52
N ILE A 355 13.93 -21.51 -5.86
CA ILE A 355 15.33 -21.52 -5.41
C ILE A 355 16.13 -20.43 -6.15
N ASP A 356 17.03 -19.78 -5.43
CA ASP A 356 18.05 -18.93 -6.03
C ASP A 356 19.14 -19.82 -6.64
N ASN A 357 19.09 -19.98 -7.97
CA ASN A 357 20.05 -20.82 -8.69
C ASN A 357 21.46 -20.24 -8.64
N ASP A 358 21.62 -18.92 -8.57
CA ASP A 358 22.94 -18.29 -8.49
C ASP A 358 23.59 -18.59 -7.13
N GLN A 359 22.79 -18.58 -6.06
CA GLN A 359 23.26 -18.96 -4.73
C GLN A 359 23.63 -20.45 -4.64
N VAL A 360 22.87 -21.34 -5.28
CA VAL A 360 23.17 -22.78 -5.33
C VAL A 360 24.45 -23.05 -6.14
N ASP A 361 24.60 -22.40 -7.29
CA ASP A 361 25.80 -22.49 -8.13
C ASP A 361 27.06 -22.01 -7.38
N ALA A 362 26.93 -20.91 -6.63
CA ALA A 362 28.02 -20.40 -5.80
C ALA A 362 28.39 -21.38 -4.68
N LEU A 363 27.39 -22.00 -4.03
CA LEU A 363 27.62 -23.00 -2.98
C LEU A 363 28.34 -24.25 -3.54
N GLU A 364 28.00 -24.69 -4.75
CA GLU A 364 28.65 -25.83 -5.39
C GLU A 364 30.12 -25.50 -5.75
N ARG A 365 30.36 -24.35 -6.38
CA ARG A 365 31.71 -23.96 -6.83
C ARG A 365 32.64 -23.56 -5.68
N ASP A 366 32.20 -22.66 -4.82
CA ASP A 366 33.10 -21.99 -3.88
C ASP A 366 33.27 -22.79 -2.59
N GLU A 367 32.19 -23.39 -2.07
CA GLU A 367 32.24 -24.11 -0.79
C GLU A 367 32.49 -25.62 -0.93
N LEU A 368 32.33 -26.21 -2.13
CA LEU A 368 32.41 -27.66 -2.31
C LEU A 368 33.49 -28.16 -3.27
N ASP A 369 33.69 -27.55 -4.45
CA ASP A 369 34.75 -27.99 -5.38
C ASP A 369 36.15 -27.78 -4.78
N VAL A 370 36.38 -26.66 -4.08
CA VAL A 370 37.69 -26.35 -3.47
C VAL A 370 38.11 -27.40 -2.42
N PRO A 371 37.28 -27.80 -1.44
CA PRO A 371 37.62 -28.87 -0.50
C PRO A 371 37.81 -30.24 -1.16
N VAL A 372 37.02 -30.58 -2.19
CA VAL A 372 37.16 -31.86 -2.93
C VAL A 372 38.55 -31.95 -3.57
N ASP A 373 38.99 -30.89 -4.24
CA ASP A 373 40.32 -30.82 -4.85
C ASP A 373 41.43 -30.93 -3.80
N LEU A 374 41.26 -30.28 -2.65
CA LEU A 374 42.24 -30.26 -1.57
C LEU A 374 42.43 -31.63 -0.90
N VAL A 375 41.33 -32.37 -0.68
CA VAL A 375 41.37 -33.75 -0.18
C VAL A 375 41.98 -34.68 -1.23
N GLY A 376 41.64 -34.50 -2.51
CA GLY A 376 42.22 -35.27 -3.62
C GLY A 376 43.74 -35.09 -3.74
N LEU A 377 44.22 -33.85 -3.65
CA LEU A 377 45.66 -33.53 -3.71
C LEU A 377 46.42 -34.12 -2.52
N ARG A 378 45.87 -34.03 -1.31
CA ARG A 378 46.47 -34.60 -0.09
C ARG A 378 46.54 -36.13 -0.15
N ALA A 379 45.52 -36.79 -0.71
CA ALA A 379 45.52 -38.23 -0.91
C ALA A 379 46.63 -38.67 -1.90
N GLN A 380 46.80 -37.95 -3.01
CA GLN A 380 47.87 -38.23 -3.99
C GLN A 380 49.28 -38.07 -3.38
N LEU A 381 49.49 -37.00 -2.60
CA LEU A 381 50.75 -36.76 -1.89
C LEU A 381 51.06 -37.84 -0.85
N SER A 382 50.03 -38.37 -0.18
CA SER A 382 50.17 -39.46 0.80
C SER A 382 50.52 -40.82 0.18
N ILE A 383 50.19 -41.06 -1.09
CA ILE A 383 50.38 -42.35 -1.79
C ILE A 383 51.72 -42.38 -2.58
N GLY A 384 52.45 -41.27 -2.66
CA GLY A 384 53.80 -41.23 -3.22
C GLY A 384 53.90 -41.37 -4.74
N GLN A 385 52.91 -40.87 -5.50
CA GLN A 385 53.01 -40.75 -6.97
C GLN A 385 53.05 -39.28 -7.42
N PRO A 386 53.75 -38.97 -8.53
CA PRO A 386 53.89 -37.60 -9.03
C PRO A 386 52.55 -37.05 -9.54
N VAL A 387 52.31 -35.77 -9.27
CA VAL A 387 51.08 -35.02 -9.57
C VAL A 387 50.81 -35.01 -11.08
N ALA A 388 49.66 -35.56 -11.49
CA ALA A 388 49.03 -35.27 -12.79
C ALA A 388 47.72 -34.52 -12.53
N PRO A 389 47.43 -33.42 -13.25
CA PRO A 389 46.23 -32.64 -13.00
C PRO A 389 44.97 -33.48 -13.32
N LEU A 390 44.04 -33.54 -12.37
CA LEU A 390 42.70 -34.08 -12.58
C LEU A 390 41.99 -33.20 -13.61
N ALA A 391 41.65 -33.78 -14.75
CA ALA A 391 40.89 -33.09 -15.80
C ALA A 391 39.47 -32.79 -15.30
N PRO A 392 38.91 -31.61 -15.63
CA PRO A 392 37.53 -31.28 -15.26
C PRO A 392 36.58 -32.31 -15.86
N GLY A 393 35.68 -32.83 -15.02
CA GLY A 393 34.73 -33.89 -15.35
C GLY A 393 33.99 -33.60 -16.66
N ARG A 394 33.95 -34.60 -17.55
CA ARG A 394 33.22 -34.57 -18.81
C ARG A 394 31.76 -34.15 -18.58
N ARG A 395 31.39 -32.98 -19.11
CA ARG A 395 29.99 -32.64 -19.40
C ARG A 395 29.42 -33.68 -20.38
N GLY A 396 28.32 -34.32 -20.00
CA GLY A 396 27.47 -35.04 -20.96
C GLY A 396 26.79 -34.06 -21.93
N PRO A 397 26.38 -34.51 -23.14
CA PRO A 397 25.89 -33.61 -24.17
C PRO A 397 24.51 -33.06 -23.77
N ARG A 398 24.44 -31.76 -23.43
CA ARG A 398 23.17 -31.03 -23.47
C ARG A 398 22.81 -30.82 -24.94
N VAL A 399 21.66 -31.40 -25.29
CA VAL A 399 20.98 -31.30 -26.57
C VAL A 399 20.81 -29.83 -26.94
N ALA A 400 21.54 -29.36 -27.95
CA ALA A 400 21.22 -28.14 -28.67
C ALA A 400 20.08 -28.45 -29.63
N LYS A 401 18.88 -27.93 -29.35
CA LYS A 401 17.83 -27.76 -30.36
C LYS A 401 17.03 -26.48 -30.09
N HIS A 402 17.12 -25.60 -31.08
CA HIS A 402 16.13 -24.62 -31.54
C HIS A 402 15.89 -23.36 -30.70
N LEU A 403 16.50 -22.27 -31.16
CA LEU A 403 15.79 -21.02 -31.46
C LEU A 403 16.64 -20.20 -32.45
N GLU A 404 16.45 -20.48 -33.74
CA GLU A 404 16.57 -19.50 -34.81
C GLU A 404 15.14 -19.02 -35.15
N CYS A 405 15.07 -17.75 -35.55
CA CYS A 405 13.92 -16.98 -36.06
C CYS A 405 13.05 -16.28 -34.99
N LEU A 406 13.28 -14.97 -34.80
CA LEU A 406 12.62 -13.95 -35.64
C LEU A 406 13.19 -12.55 -35.36
N GLU A 407 13.39 -11.84 -36.47
CA GLU A 407 13.38 -10.37 -36.60
C GLU A 407 12.11 -9.74 -36.01
#